data_AF-A0A8J5RXS5-F1
#
_entry.id   AF-A0A8J5RXS5-F1
#
_cell.length_a   1.000
_cell.length_b   1.000
_cell.length_c   1.000
_cell.angle_alpha   90.00
_cell.angle_beta   90.00
_cell.angle_gamma   90.00
#
_symmetry.space_group_name_H-M   'P 1'
#
loop_
_entity.id
_entity.type
_entity.pdbx_description
1 polymer ?
#
loop_
_entity_poly.entity_id
_entity_poly.type
_entity_poly.pdbx_seq_one_letter_code
_entity_poly.pdbx_strand_id
1 'polypeptide(L)'
;MAMMVLEWNKDLIKQADRSSGSTALHLAASWGNHDVISLLMDGDPSAVYQPDKHGSFPIHVAAFEDKVKAVSILLDKHRCRRDCTELRDANGRTFLHYYYKLSL
;
A
#
# COMPACT_ATOMS: atom_id res chain seq x y z
N MET A 1 17.12 -2.51 11.01
CA MET A 1 17.60 -1.12 10.85
C MET A 1 16.59 -0.22 10.14
N ALA A 2 15.97 -0.61 9.01
CA ALA A 2 14.99 0.24 8.31
C ALA A 2 13.74 0.62 9.13
N MET A 3 13.29 -0.23 10.07
CA MET A 3 12.12 0.06 10.93
C MET A 3 12.36 1.17 11.97
N MET A 4 13.61 1.40 12.40
CA MET A 4 13.92 2.43 13.41
C MET A 4 13.80 3.86 12.85
N VAL A 5 13.98 4.03 11.54
CA VAL A 5 13.90 5.33 10.87
C VAL A 5 12.46 5.85 10.82
N LEU A 6 11.48 4.94 10.81
CA LEU A 6 10.05 5.27 10.77
C LEU A 6 9.51 5.81 12.09
N GLU A 7 10.07 5.39 13.23
CA GLU A 7 9.73 5.96 14.54
C GLU A 7 10.27 7.39 14.71
N TRP A 8 11.39 7.71 14.06
CA TRP A 8 12.07 9.00 14.19
C TRP A 8 11.47 10.11 13.31
N ASN A 9 10.91 9.77 12.15
CA ASN A 9 10.37 10.79 11.24
C ASN A 9 9.16 10.30 10.46
N LYS A 10 7.97 10.69 10.94
CA LYS A 10 6.67 10.34 10.33
C LYS A 10 6.44 10.99 8.96
N ASP A 11 7.14 12.08 8.63
CA ASP A 11 7.02 12.71 7.31
C ASP A 11 7.59 11.81 6.19
N LEU A 12 8.53 10.92 6.52
CA LEU A 12 9.06 9.93 5.58
C LEU A 12 8.01 8.92 5.12
N ILE A 13 6.93 8.72 5.88
CA ILE A 13 5.83 7.81 5.52
C ILE A 13 5.16 8.24 4.21
N LYS A 14 5.05 9.55 4.00
CA LYS A 14 4.45 10.15 2.79
C LYS A 14 5.45 10.37 1.67
N GLN A 15 6.74 10.13 1.93
CA GLN A 15 7.76 10.41 0.93
C GLN A 15 7.68 9.35 -0.18
N ALA A 16 7.37 9.83 -1.38
CA ALA A 16 7.35 9.03 -2.58
C ALA A 16 8.75 8.95 -3.18
N ASP A 17 9.14 7.76 -3.64
CA ASP A 17 10.39 7.58 -4.36
C ASP A 17 10.41 8.43 -5.64
N ARG A 18 11.58 8.99 -5.97
CA ARG A 18 11.71 9.90 -7.11
C ARG A 18 11.56 9.18 -8.45
N SER A 19 11.84 7.87 -8.52
CA SER A 19 11.78 7.10 -9.76
C SER A 19 10.37 6.56 -10.01
N SER A 20 9.77 5.85 -9.07
CA SER A 20 8.45 5.21 -9.24
C SER A 20 7.28 5.97 -8.60
N GLY A 21 7.55 6.94 -7.72
CA GLY A 21 6.50 7.53 -6.87
C GLY A 21 6.04 6.61 -5.76
N SER A 22 6.68 5.46 -5.56
CA SER A 22 6.30 4.50 -4.54
C SER A 22 6.63 5.02 -3.15
N THR A 23 5.66 5.03 -2.25
CA THR A 23 5.88 5.31 -0.83
C THR A 23 6.41 4.07 -0.10
N ALA A 24 6.85 4.25 1.16
CA ALA A 24 7.25 3.14 2.02
C ALA A 24 6.18 2.04 2.12
N LEU A 25 4.90 2.42 2.07
CA LEU A 25 3.78 1.48 2.13
C LEU A 25 3.64 0.63 0.85
N HIS A 26 3.99 1.16 -0.32
CA HIS A 26 4.03 0.36 -1.56
C HIS A 26 5.11 -0.72 -1.48
N LEU A 27 6.28 -0.39 -0.94
CA LEU A 27 7.38 -1.35 -0.77
C LEU A 27 7.02 -2.43 0.25
N ALA A 28 6.43 -2.03 1.38
CA ALA A 28 5.97 -2.97 2.39
C ALA A 28 4.85 -3.90 1.86
N ALA A 29 3.92 -3.34 1.07
CA ALA A 29 2.88 -4.09 0.37
C ALA A 29 3.45 -5.08 -0.65
N SER A 30 4.43 -4.66 -1.46
CA SER A 30 5.12 -5.52 -2.43
C SER A 30 5.81 -6.71 -1.75
N TRP A 31 6.50 -6.45 -0.64
CA TRP A 31 7.21 -7.49 0.09
C TRP A 31 6.28 -8.34 0.98
N GLY A 32 5.03 -7.92 1.18
CA GLY A 32 4.09 -8.57 2.08
C GLY A 32 4.50 -8.46 3.55
N ASN A 33 5.18 -7.37 3.93
CA ASN A 33 5.73 -7.24 5.27
C ASN A 33 4.69 -6.66 6.23
N HIS A 34 3.87 -7.54 6.80
CA HIS A 34 2.69 -7.23 7.62
C HIS A 34 2.97 -6.29 8.81
N ASP A 35 4.10 -6.49 9.48
CA ASP A 35 4.49 -5.70 10.66
C ASP A 35 4.77 -4.24 10.27
N VAL A 36 5.46 -4.06 9.14
CA VAL A 36 5.78 -2.74 8.58
C VAL A 36 4.51 -2.05 8.07
N ILE A 37 3.62 -2.78 7.41
CA ILE A 37 2.32 -2.26 6.95
C ILE A 37 1.52 -1.74 8.14
N SER A 38 1.45 -2.52 9.21
CA SER A 38 0.70 -2.15 10.43
C SER A 38 1.30 -0.90 11.08
N LEU A 39 2.63 -0.85 11.23
CA LEU A 39 3.34 0.29 11.80
C LEU A 39 3.17 1.57 10.97
N LEU A 40 3.22 1.46 9.64
CA LEU A 40 2.98 2.58 8.72
C LEU A 40 1.55 3.10 8.81
N MET A 41 0.57 2.21 8.93
CA MET A 41 -0.84 2.60 9.12
C MET A 41 -1.10 3.24 10.49
N ASP A 42 -0.46 2.75 11.54
CA ASP A 42 -0.51 3.38 12.87
C ASP A 42 0.11 4.78 12.86
N GLY A 43 1.18 4.97 12.09
CA GLY A 43 1.85 6.26 11.92
C GLY A 43 1.01 7.27 11.15
N ASP A 44 0.48 6.86 10.00
CA ASP A 44 -0.41 7.67 9.16
C ASP A 44 -1.33 6.81 8.28
N PRO A 45 -2.62 6.69 8.62
CA PRO A 45 -3.57 5.94 7.82
C PRO A 45 -3.79 6.50 6.41
N SER A 46 -3.47 7.78 6.16
CA SER A 46 -3.67 8.38 4.84
C SER A 46 -2.67 7.89 3.78
N ALA A 47 -1.60 7.20 4.20
CA ALA A 47 -0.61 6.60 3.31
C ALA A 47 -1.20 5.55 2.35
N VAL A 48 -2.32 4.91 2.71
CA VAL A 48 -3.02 3.94 1.85
C VAL A 48 -3.65 4.58 0.61
N TYR A 49 -3.90 5.90 0.64
CA TYR A 49 -4.55 6.65 -0.44
C TYR A 49 -3.55 7.47 -1.26
N GLN A 50 -2.25 7.24 -1.12
CA GLN A 50 -1.25 7.87 -1.95
C GLN A 50 -0.99 6.99 -3.17
N PRO A 51 -1.29 7.47 -4.39
CA PRO A 51 -0.95 6.74 -5.60
C PRO A 51 0.53 6.92 -5.94
N ASP A 52 1.14 5.89 -6.53
CA ASP A 52 2.43 5.99 -7.19
C ASP A 52 2.31 6.69 -8.57
N LYS A 53 3.41 6.78 -9.33
CA LYS A 53 3.38 7.40 -10.67
C LYS A 53 2.53 6.67 -11.69
N HIS A 54 2.21 5.40 -11.44
CA HIS A 54 1.32 4.60 -12.27
C HIS A 54 -0.14 4.72 -11.83
N GLY A 55 -0.43 5.60 -10.86
CA GLY A 55 -1.75 5.70 -10.25
C GLY A 55 -2.08 4.50 -9.37
N SER A 56 -1.16 3.56 -9.19
CA SER A 56 -1.37 2.38 -8.37
C SER A 56 -1.30 2.77 -6.90
N PHE A 57 -2.11 2.10 -6.10
CA PHE A 57 -2.14 2.29 -4.65
C PHE A 57 -1.44 1.11 -3.99
N PRO A 58 -1.05 1.18 -2.71
CA PRO A 58 -0.40 0.07 -2.02
C PRO A 58 -1.20 -1.25 -2.09
N ILE A 59 -2.54 -1.17 -2.11
CA ILE A 59 -3.42 -2.33 -2.28
C ILE A 59 -3.31 -2.98 -3.68
N HIS A 60 -3.10 -2.18 -4.73
CA HIS A 60 -2.87 -2.68 -6.09
C HIS A 60 -1.55 -3.44 -6.16
N VAL A 61 -0.50 -2.91 -5.52
CA VAL A 61 0.82 -3.55 -5.45
C VAL A 61 0.75 -4.86 -4.66
N ALA A 62 0.09 -4.86 -3.49
CA ALA A 62 -0.11 -6.09 -2.71
C ALA A 62 -0.89 -7.15 -3.50
N ALA A 63 -1.91 -6.75 -4.27
CA ALA A 63 -2.68 -7.67 -5.12
C ALA A 63 -1.86 -8.18 -6.32
N PHE A 64 -1.03 -7.34 -6.93
CA PHE A 64 -0.13 -7.75 -8.02
C PHE A 64 0.98 -8.72 -7.58
N GLU A 65 1.42 -8.62 -6.33
CA GLU A 65 2.47 -9.49 -5.77
C GLU A 65 1.90 -10.72 -5.04
N ASP A 66 0.59 -10.95 -5.16
CA ASP A 66 -0.20 -12.01 -4.51
C ASP A 66 -0.02 -12.06 -2.97
N LYS A 67 0.08 -10.89 -2.34
CA LYS A 67 0.24 -10.75 -0.89
C LYS A 67 -1.12 -10.68 -0.20
N VAL A 68 -1.85 -11.80 -0.20
CA VAL A 68 -3.21 -11.90 0.40
C VAL A 68 -3.29 -11.36 1.82
N LYS A 69 -2.29 -11.66 2.67
CA LYS A 69 -2.23 -11.14 4.05
C LYS A 69 -2.03 -9.63 4.11
N ALA A 70 -1.18 -9.07 3.25
CA ALA A 70 -0.99 -7.63 3.15
C ALA A 70 -2.26 -6.93 2.67
N VAL A 71 -2.96 -7.49 1.67
CA VAL A 71 -4.27 -7.02 1.21
C VAL A 71 -5.28 -7.07 2.35
N SER A 72 -5.33 -8.15 3.13
CA SER A 72 -6.23 -8.28 4.28
C SER A 72 -6.00 -7.19 5.34
N ILE A 73 -4.74 -6.84 5.62
CA ILE A 73 -4.39 -5.77 6.56
C ILE A 73 -4.73 -4.41 5.97
N LEU A 74 -4.49 -4.21 4.67
CA LEU A 74 -4.83 -2.99 3.94
C LEU A 74 -6.35 -2.74 3.86
N LEU A 75 -7.14 -3.81 3.89
CA LEU A 75 -8.60 -3.78 3.91
C LEU A 75 -9.19 -3.67 5.30
N ASP A 76 -8.38 -3.74 6.36
CA ASP A 76 -8.88 -3.70 7.72
C ASP A 76 -9.52 -2.32 8.01
N LYS A 77 -10.85 -2.32 8.07
CA LYS A 77 -11.70 -1.12 8.18
C LYS A 77 -11.53 -0.38 9.51
N HIS A 78 -10.89 -1.01 10.50
CA HIS A 78 -10.58 -0.35 11.77
C HIS A 78 -9.54 0.77 11.63
N ARG A 79 -8.76 0.77 10.55
CA ARG A 79 -7.66 1.72 10.33
C ARG A 79 -7.90 2.71 9.19
N CYS A 80 -8.76 2.37 8.23
CA CYS A 80 -9.02 3.20 7.04
C CYS A 80 -10.38 3.90 7.09
N ARG A 81 -10.38 5.24 6.96
CA ARG A 81 -11.57 6.10 7.05
C ARG A 81 -12.51 5.98 5.83
N ARG A 82 -12.04 5.42 4.72
CA ARG A 82 -12.78 5.16 3.47
C ARG A 82 -12.49 3.75 2.97
N ASP A 83 -13.46 3.17 2.27
CA ASP A 83 -13.29 1.89 1.58
C ASP A 83 -12.16 1.99 0.53
N CYS A 84 -10.99 1.41 0.82
CA CYS A 84 -9.85 1.31 -0.11
C CYS A 84 -10.15 0.35 -1.28
N THR A 85 -11.28 -0.34 -1.23
CA THR A 85 -11.75 -1.34 -2.20
C THR A 85 -12.16 -0.74 -3.54
N GLU A 86 -12.64 0.51 -3.53
CA GLU A 86 -13.11 1.22 -4.72
C GLU A 86 -12.01 2.04 -5.40
N LEU A 87 -10.78 2.02 -4.87
CA LEU A 87 -9.66 2.74 -5.46
C LEU A 87 -9.38 2.19 -6.86
N ARG A 88 -9.24 3.11 -7.82
CA ARG A 88 -8.95 2.82 -9.22
C ARG A 88 -7.57 3.32 -9.58
N ASP A 89 -6.76 2.48 -10.20
CA ASP A 89 -5.47 2.88 -10.74
C ASP A 89 -5.62 3.86 -11.94
N ALA A 90 -4.50 4.29 -12.53
CA ALA A 90 -4.53 5.15 -13.72
C ALA A 90 -5.24 4.52 -14.94
N ASN A 91 -5.37 3.19 -14.97
CA ASN A 91 -6.07 2.43 -16.00
C ASN A 91 -7.55 2.15 -15.64
N GLY A 92 -8.05 2.68 -14.52
CA GLY A 92 -9.40 2.43 -14.03
C GLY A 92 -9.60 1.05 -13.39
N ARG A 93 -8.53 0.31 -13.11
CA ARG A 93 -8.57 -1.04 -12.52
C ARG A 93 -8.62 -0.95 -11.00
N THR A 94 -9.40 -1.84 -10.40
CA THR A 94 -9.38 -2.08 -8.95
C THR A 94 -8.41 -3.21 -8.59
N PHE A 95 -8.06 -3.35 -7.32
CA PHE A 95 -7.17 -4.42 -6.83
C PHE A 95 -7.67 -5.84 -7.20
N LEU A 96 -8.99 -6.05 -7.31
CA LEU A 96 -9.54 -7.34 -7.76
C LEU A 96 -9.19 -7.68 -9.21
N HIS A 97 -9.05 -6.69 -10.10
CA HIS A 97 -8.62 -6.93 -11.47
C HIS A 97 -7.21 -7.52 -11.56
N TYR A 98 -6.37 -7.25 -10.55
CA TYR A 98 -5.02 -7.81 -10.45
C TYR A 98 -5.05 -9.28 -10.01
N TYR A 99 -5.95 -9.65 -9.09
CA TYR A 99 -6.14 -11.06 -8.68
C TYR A 99 -6.55 -11.98 -9.84
N TYR A 100 -7.47 -11.53 -10.69
CA TYR A 100 -7.88 -12.30 -11.87
C TYR A 100 -6.75 -12.46 -12.89
N LYS A 101 -5.82 -11.50 -12.97
CA LYS A 101 -4.70 -11.55 -13.91
C LYS A 101 -3.61 -12.55 -13.49
N LEU A 102 -3.40 -12.77 -12.19
CA LEU A 102 -2.45 -13.76 -11.66
C LEU A 102 -2.98 -15.20 -11.70
N SER A 103 -4.29 -15.38 -11.90
CA SER A 103 -4.95 -16.69 -11.90
C SER A 103 -5.03 -17.33 -13.31
N LEU A 104 -4.36 -16.75 -14.30
CA LEU A 104 -4.26 -17.20 -15.70
C LEU A 104 -2.79 -17.26 -16.12
#